data_AF-A0AAW9SVB3-F1
#
_entry.id   AF-A0AAW9SVB3-F1
#
_cell.length_a   1.000
_cell.length_b   1.000
_cell.length_c   1.000
_cell.angle_alpha   90.00
_cell.angle_beta   90.00
_cell.angle_gamma   90.00
#
_symmetry.space_group_name_H-M   'P 1'
#
loop_
_entity.id
_entity.type
_entity.pdbx_description
1 polymer ?
#
loop_
_entity_poly.entity_id
_entity_poly.type
_entity_poly.pdbx_seq_one_letter_code
_entity_poly.pdbx_strand_id
1 'polypeptide(L)' 'MFSVDYPYEDSDTAVAFIETAPVDAATRRKLCHDNAAALLGLPQLAESAEATA' A
#
# COMPACT_ATOMS: atom_id res chain seq x y z
N MET A 1 0.21 -0.65 8.05
CA MET A 1 0.30 0.37 6.99
C MET A 1 1.76 0.42 6.60
N PHE A 2 2.06 0.13 5.34
CA PHE A 2 3.40 0.20 4.78
C PHE A 2 3.84 1.67 4.65
N SER A 3 5.11 1.94 4.88
CA SER A 3 5.74 3.24 4.72
C SER A 3 7.21 3.04 4.33
N VAL A 4 7.83 4.05 3.73
CA VAL A 4 9.21 4.00 3.24
C VAL A 4 10.18 4.73 4.16
N ASP A 5 9.76 5.81 4.82
CA ASP A 5 10.65 6.76 5.54
C ASP A 5 11.62 7.53 4.62
N TYR A 6 11.15 7.86 3.41
CA TYR A 6 11.88 8.73 2.50
C TYR A 6 12.01 10.17 3.05
N PRO A 7 13.18 10.83 2.94
CA PRO A 7 14.39 10.44 2.20
C PRO A 7 15.46 9.74 3.04
N TYR A 8 15.15 9.30 4.26
CA TYR A 8 16.12 8.66 5.14
C TYR A 8 16.41 7.21 4.74
N GLU A 9 15.39 6.53 4.19
CA GLU A 9 15.48 5.19 3.64
C GLU A 9 15.18 5.17 2.13
N ASP A 10 15.68 4.14 1.45
CA ASP A 10 15.54 3.94 0.00
C ASP A 10 14.18 3.33 -0.38
N SER A 11 13.49 4.00 -1.32
CA SER A 11 12.17 3.56 -1.81
C SER A 11 12.21 2.20 -2.48
N ASP A 12 13.23 1.93 -3.31
CA ASP A 12 13.30 0.69 -4.07
C ASP A 12 13.49 -0.52 -3.14
N THR A 13 14.31 -0.37 -2.11
CA THR A 13 14.54 -1.36 -1.06
C THR A 13 13.26 -1.66 -0.27
N ALA A 14 12.53 -0.62 0.14
CA ALA A 14 11.27 -0.80 0.88
C ALA A 14 10.19 -1.47 0.01
N VAL A 15 10.08 -1.10 -1.27
CA VAL A 15 9.14 -1.71 -2.22
C VAL A 15 9.50 -3.18 -2.46
N ALA A 16 10.78 -3.49 -2.70
CA ALA A 16 11.24 -4.86 -2.89
C ALA A 16 10.91 -5.75 -1.68
N PHE A 17 11.04 -5.22 -0.46
CA PHE A 17 10.63 -5.92 0.76
C PHE A 17 9.13 -6.27 0.75
N ILE A 18 8.24 -5.31 0.53
CA ILE A 18 6.80 -5.55 0.66
C ILE A 18 6.24 -6.40 -0.49
N GLU A 19 6.83 -6.33 -1.68
CA GLU A 19 6.46 -7.16 -2.84
C GLU A 19 6.82 -8.64 -2.63
N THR A 20 7.95 -8.90 -1.96
CA THR A 20 8.46 -10.26 -1.71
C THR A 20 8.04 -10.84 -0.36
N ALA A 21 7.49 -10.03 0.54
CA ALA A 21 6.99 -10.48 1.83
C ALA A 21 5.94 -11.61 1.68
N PRO A 22 6.01 -12.68 2.48
CA PRO A 22 5.13 -13.85 2.39
C PRO A 22 3.76 -13.55 3.01
N VAL A 23 2.98 -12.71 2.33
CA VAL A 23 1.62 -12.31 2.70
C VAL A 23 0.67 -12.55 1.53
N ASP A 24 -0.58 -12.93 1.82
CA ASP A 24 -1.59 -13.09 0.79
C ASP A 24 -1.98 -11.74 0.16
N ALA A 25 -2.63 -11.77 -1.01
CA ALA A 25 -2.99 -10.57 -1.76
C ALA A 25 -3.99 -9.66 -1.03
N ALA A 26 -4.91 -10.22 -0.23
CA ALA A 26 -5.88 -9.43 0.51
C ALA A 26 -5.22 -8.68 1.67
N THR A 27 -4.31 -9.33 2.36
CA THR A 27 -3.47 -8.76 3.41
C THR A 27 -2.53 -7.71 2.84
N ARG A 28 -1.89 -7.97 1.69
CA ARG A 28 -1.02 -7.00 1.01
C ARG A 28 -1.77 -5.72 0.66
N ARG A 29 -2.98 -5.82 0.08
CA ARG A 29 -3.81 -4.65 -0.23
C ARG A 29 -4.12 -3.79 1.00
N LYS A 30 -4.46 -4.42 2.14
CA LYS A 30 -4.69 -3.71 3.40
C LYS A 30 -3.43 -3.05 3.94
N LEU A 31 -2.29 -3.74 3.88
CA LEU A 31 -1.01 -3.21 4.35
C LEU A 31 -0.54 -2.02 3.51
N CYS A 32 -0.60 -2.15 2.18
CA CYS A 32 -0.08 -1.18 1.23
C CYS A 32 -1.03 0.00 0.94
N HIS A 33 -2.33 -0.13 1.23
CA HIS A 33 -3.30 0.90 0.86
C HIS A 33 -4.50 1.00 1.82
N ASP A 34 -5.40 0.00 1.83
CA ASP A 34 -6.79 0.18 2.31
C ASP A 34 -6.87 0.61 3.79
N ASN A 35 -5.97 0.13 4.64
CA ASN A 35 -5.94 0.56 6.05
C ASN A 35 -5.57 2.04 6.20
N ALA A 36 -4.61 2.53 5.40
CA ALA A 36 -4.22 3.94 5.42
C ALA A 36 -5.31 4.81 4.79
N ALA A 37 -5.90 4.36 3.68
CA ALA A 37 -7.00 5.06 3.04
C ALA A 37 -8.20 5.23 3.97
N ALA A 38 -8.61 4.17 4.68
CA ALA A 38 -9.70 4.24 5.65
C ALA A 38 -9.38 5.19 6.81
N LEU A 39 -8.14 5.19 7.31
CA LEU A 39 -7.71 6.08 8.40
C LEU A 39 -7.69 7.54 7.97
N LEU A 40 -7.30 7.82 6.73
CA LEU A 40 -7.11 9.17 6.19
C LEU A 40 -8.34 9.71 5.45
N GLY A 41 -9.41 8.93 5.33
CA GLY A 41 -10.62 9.31 4.60
C GLY A 41 -10.43 9.36 3.07
N LEU A 42 -9.56 8.50 2.54
CA LEU A 42 -9.31 8.36 1.10
C LEU A 42 -10.11 7.17 0.51
N PRO A 43 -10.41 7.16 -0.80
CA PRO A 43 -11.10 6.06 -1.46
C PRO A 43 -10.34 4.73 -1.31
N GLN A 44 -11.07 3.61 -1.26
CA GLN A 44 -10.44 2.29 -1.27
C GLN A 44 -9.83 1.98 -2.65
N LEU A 45 -8.89 1.03 -2.71
CA LEU A 45 -8.19 0.75 -3.96
C LEU A 45 -9.14 0.23 -5.06
N ALA A 46 -10.14 -0.58 -4.66
CA ALA A 46 -11.16 -1.09 -5.57
C ALA A 46 -12.03 0.03 -6.15
N GLU A 47 -12.40 1.02 -5.33
CA GLU A 47 -13.23 2.17 -5.74
C GLU A 47 -12.44 3.10 -6.68
N SER A 48 -11.13 3.24 -6.46
CA SER A 48 -10.25 4.06 -7.30
C SER A 48 -10.05 3.47 -8.71
N ALA A 49 -10.09 2.14 -8.83
CA ALA A 49 -9.98 1.45 -10.12
C ALA A 49 -11.24 1.61 -11.00
N GLU A 50 -12.42 1.74 -10.37
CA GLU A 50 -13.68 1.98 -11.07
C GLU A 50 -13.84 3.43 -11.52
N ALA A 51 -13.25 4.39 -10.79
CA ALA A 51 -13.31 5.81 -11.14
C ALA A 51 -12.39 6.22 -12.32
N THR A 52 -11.46 5.35 -12.72
CA THR A 52 -10.50 5.58 -13.80
C THR A 52 -10.80 4.81 -15.10
N ALA A 53 -11.88 4.02 -15.11
CA ALA A 53 -12.37 3.24 -16.26
C ALA A 53 -13.55 3.94 -16.96
#